data_AF-A0A7G5LMJ9-F1
#
_entry.id   AF-A0A7G5LMJ9-F1
#
_cell.length_a   1.000
_cell.length_b   1.000
_cell.length_c   1.000
_cell.angle_alpha   90.00
_cell.angle_beta   90.00
_cell.angle_gamma   90.00
#
_symmetry.space_group_name_H-M   'P 1'
#
loop_
_entity.id
_entity.type
_entity.pdbx_description
1 polymer ?
#
loop_
_entity_poly.entity_id
_entity_poly.type
_entity_poly.pdbx_seq_one_letter_code
_entity_poly.pdbx_strand_id
1 'polypeptide(L)'
;MLLKDIQFLDDATRPPVPVIEGVTPDQREAGNHLRDIHDYLRQHLSTLGQLIERASAGEVAASEVRDAVDSLPITANYRRFGNVCGQYCHLIHKHHTIEDQALFPALATRSPALKAVVERLEAEHVTVHHLLELMITKIMSLSDEPTRAHFDDAVEVFRAFEKLLLSHFKYEEDSIIDALGYYGIL
;
A
#
# COMPACT_ATOMS: atom_id res chain seq x y z
N MET A 1 -13.36 16.39 -8.37
CA MET A 1 -12.06 15.72 -8.56
C MET A 1 -11.84 14.92 -7.31
N LEU A 2 -11.76 13.61 -7.45
CA LEU A 2 -12.01 12.61 -6.39
C LEU A 2 -11.06 12.74 -5.20
N LEU A 3 -9.86 13.26 -5.44
CA LEU A 3 -8.77 13.34 -4.46
C LEU A 3 -8.66 14.70 -3.75
N LYS A 4 -9.58 15.65 -4.01
CA LYS A 4 -9.48 17.03 -3.51
C LYS A 4 -9.45 17.14 -1.99
N ASP A 5 -10.10 16.21 -1.29
CA ASP A 5 -10.21 16.23 0.16
C ASP A 5 -9.11 15.40 0.84
N ILE A 6 -8.21 14.79 0.06
CA ILE A 6 -7.05 14.06 0.58
C ILE A 6 -5.86 15.00 0.70
N GLN A 7 -5.39 15.19 1.93
CA GLN A 7 -4.15 15.92 2.19
C GLN A 7 -2.94 15.01 1.96
N PHE A 8 -2.24 15.23 0.85
CA PHE A 8 -0.95 14.60 0.57
C PHE A 8 0.18 15.35 1.26
N LEU A 9 1.04 14.62 1.96
CA LEU A 9 2.24 15.17 2.57
C LEU A 9 3.36 15.27 1.53
N ASP A 10 4.15 16.34 1.59
CA ASP A 10 5.31 16.51 0.71
C ASP A 10 6.47 15.63 1.20
N ASP A 11 6.96 14.73 0.35
CA ASP A 11 8.08 13.84 0.65
C ASP A 11 9.37 14.64 0.98
N ALA A 12 9.53 15.85 0.42
CA ALA A 12 10.69 16.71 0.71
C ALA A 12 10.71 17.24 2.16
N THR A 13 9.61 17.09 2.89
CA THR A 13 9.49 17.49 4.31
C THR A 13 9.72 16.33 5.28
N ARG A 14 10.07 15.14 4.78
CA ARG A 14 10.43 13.99 5.62
C ARG A 14 11.68 14.32 6.48
N PRO A 15 11.68 13.94 7.76
CA PRO A 15 12.89 13.97 8.57
C PRO A 15 14.06 13.21 7.93
N PRO A 16 15.31 13.58 8.22
CA PRO A 16 16.46 12.83 7.75
C PRO A 16 16.50 11.44 8.40
N VAL A 17 16.91 10.44 7.60
CA VAL A 17 17.14 9.07 8.04
C VAL A 17 18.20 9.04 9.16
N PRO A 18 17.88 8.52 10.36
CA PRO A 18 18.85 8.38 11.44
C PRO A 18 19.91 7.31 11.09
N VAL A 19 21.18 7.64 11.29
CA VAL A 19 22.28 6.66 11.13
C VAL A 19 22.53 5.97 12.46
N ILE A 20 22.47 4.64 12.47
CA ILE A 20 22.84 3.81 13.62
C ILE A 20 24.11 3.05 13.26
N GLU A 21 25.20 3.41 13.93
CA GLU A 21 26.51 2.78 13.73
C GLU A 21 26.59 1.43 14.45
N GLY A 22 27.30 0.48 13.86
CA GLY A 22 27.63 -0.79 14.53
C GLY A 22 26.51 -1.83 14.59
N VAL A 23 25.47 -1.70 13.76
CA VAL A 23 24.39 -2.71 13.64
C VAL A 23 24.97 -4.03 13.13
N THR A 24 24.84 -5.10 13.92
CA THR A 24 25.33 -6.44 13.56
C THR A 24 24.43 -7.12 12.53
N PRO A 25 24.90 -8.16 11.81
CA PRO A 25 24.05 -8.94 10.91
C PRO A 25 22.80 -9.49 11.59
N ASP A 26 22.93 -10.06 12.79
CA ASP A 26 21.78 -10.61 13.54
C ASP A 26 20.76 -9.52 13.90
N GLN A 27 21.21 -8.30 14.21
CA GLN A 27 20.32 -7.16 14.47
C GLN A 27 19.62 -6.65 13.20
N ARG A 28 20.12 -6.96 12.00
CA ARG A 28 19.43 -6.59 10.75
C ARG A 28 18.27 -7.50 10.43
N GLU A 29 18.18 -8.68 11.04
CA GLU A 29 17.12 -9.66 10.73
C GLU A 29 15.71 -9.13 11.03
N ALA A 30 15.52 -8.39 12.12
CA ALA A 30 14.25 -7.74 12.42
C ALA A 30 13.83 -6.74 11.32
N GLY A 31 14.78 -5.93 10.83
CA GLY A 31 14.55 -5.01 9.72
C GLY A 31 14.35 -5.71 8.37
N ASN A 32 15.07 -6.82 8.13
CA ASN A 32 14.87 -7.66 6.95
C ASN A 32 13.48 -8.28 6.94
N HIS A 33 12.96 -8.72 8.10
CA HIS A 33 11.61 -9.24 8.20
C HIS A 33 10.54 -8.20 7.82
N LEU A 34 10.70 -6.94 8.27
CA LEU A 34 9.83 -5.85 7.82
C LEU A 34 9.88 -5.67 6.30
N ARG A 35 11.10 -5.67 5.73
CA ARG A 35 11.28 -5.58 4.27
C ARG A 35 10.60 -6.74 3.53
N ASP A 36 10.67 -7.96 4.05
CA ASP A 36 10.00 -9.12 3.46
C ASP A 36 8.48 -8.95 3.43
N ILE A 37 7.90 -8.40 4.51
CA ILE A 37 6.46 -8.05 4.56
C ILE A 37 6.14 -6.99 3.51
N HIS A 38 6.95 -5.92 3.41
CA HIS A 38 6.75 -4.90 2.39
C HIS A 38 6.90 -5.44 0.97
N ASP A 39 7.84 -6.34 0.72
CA ASP A 39 8.03 -6.96 -0.59
C ASP A 39 6.83 -7.82 -0.98
N TYR A 40 6.24 -8.55 -0.03
CA TYR A 40 4.97 -9.24 -0.24
C TYR A 40 3.84 -8.25 -0.59
N LEU A 41 3.75 -7.12 0.11
CA LEU A 41 2.75 -6.07 -0.15
C LEU A 41 2.98 -5.38 -1.50
N ARG A 42 4.22 -5.14 -1.92
CA ARG A 42 4.57 -4.60 -3.25
C ARG A 42 4.18 -5.57 -4.37
N GLN A 43 4.42 -6.86 -4.18
CA GLN A 43 4.03 -7.88 -5.17
C GLN A 43 2.51 -7.93 -5.36
N HIS A 44 1.74 -7.82 -4.27
CA HIS A 44 0.28 -7.73 -4.33
C HIS A 44 -0.20 -6.46 -5.03
N LEU A 45 0.44 -5.31 -4.73
CA LEU A 45 0.14 -4.03 -5.39
C LEU A 45 0.40 -4.09 -6.90
N SER A 46 1.53 -4.67 -7.31
CA SER A 46 1.86 -4.89 -8.72
C SER A 46 0.83 -5.78 -9.42
N THR A 47 0.39 -6.85 -8.75
CA THR A 47 -0.65 -7.75 -9.27
C THR A 47 -1.97 -7.00 -9.51
N LEU A 48 -2.34 -6.10 -8.61
CA LEU A 48 -3.51 -5.23 -8.78
C LEU A 48 -3.34 -4.28 -9.96
N GLY A 49 -2.18 -3.63 -10.10
CA GLY A 49 -1.87 -2.78 -11.25
C GLY A 49 -2.00 -3.52 -12.58
N GLN A 50 -1.53 -4.77 -12.66
CA GLN A 50 -1.69 -5.61 -13.86
C GLN A 50 -3.15 -6.02 -14.14
N LEU A 51 -3.96 -6.19 -13.09
CA LEU A 51 -5.40 -6.43 -13.27
C LEU A 51 -6.12 -5.18 -13.83
N ILE A 52 -5.73 -3.99 -13.39
CA ILE A 52 -6.24 -2.72 -13.92
C ILE A 52 -5.91 -2.59 -15.40
N GLU A 53 -4.66 -2.85 -15.80
CA GLU A 53 -4.25 -2.75 -17.21
C GLU A 53 -5.05 -3.70 -18.10
N ARG A 54 -5.21 -4.96 -17.68
CA ARG A 54 -6.02 -5.95 -18.41
C ARG A 54 -7.50 -5.55 -18.51
N ALA A 55 -8.08 -5.06 -17.42
CA ALA A 55 -9.47 -4.60 -17.41
C ALA A 55 -9.67 -3.35 -18.29
N SER A 56 -8.68 -2.46 -18.33
CA SER A 56 -8.70 -1.24 -19.15
C SER A 56 -8.60 -1.52 -20.64
N ALA A 57 -7.78 -2.50 -21.03
CA ALA A 57 -7.55 -2.89 -22.43
C ALA A 57 -8.73 -3.66 -23.05
N GLY A 58 -9.65 -4.20 -22.24
CA GLY A 58 -10.70 -5.10 -22.75
C GLY A 58 -10.16 -6.42 -23.33
N GLU A 59 -8.87 -6.69 -23.16
CA GLU A 59 -8.17 -7.83 -23.76
C GLU A 59 -8.11 -9.01 -22.77
N VAL A 60 -8.98 -9.98 -23.00
CA VAL A 60 -8.54 -11.39 -23.05
C VAL A 60 -8.67 -11.78 -24.52
N ALA A 61 -7.57 -12.20 -25.15
CA ALA A 61 -7.44 -12.36 -26.59
C ALA A 61 -8.63 -13.12 -27.22
N ALA A 62 -9.38 -12.43 -28.09
CA ALA A 62 -10.53 -12.98 -28.81
C ALA A 62 -10.16 -14.04 -29.88
N SER A 63 -8.88 -14.34 -30.08
CA SER A 63 -8.40 -15.26 -31.12
C SER A 63 -8.29 -16.73 -30.70
N GLU A 64 -8.65 -17.10 -29.46
CA GLU A 64 -8.76 -18.51 -29.01
C GLU A 64 -10.21 -18.92 -28.70
N VAL A 65 -11.20 -18.15 -29.14
CA VAL A 65 -12.61 -18.28 -28.72
C VAL A 65 -13.49 -18.92 -29.80
N ARG A 66 -13.18 -20.14 -30.25
CA ARG A 66 -14.18 -20.95 -30.98
C ARG A 66 -14.75 -22.12 -30.21
N ASP A 67 -14.06 -22.63 -29.18
CA ASP A 67 -14.49 -23.84 -28.48
C ASP A 67 -14.64 -23.69 -26.95
N ALA A 68 -14.71 -22.47 -26.41
CA ALA A 68 -14.99 -22.26 -24.99
C ALA A 68 -16.11 -21.24 -24.77
N VAL A 69 -17.06 -21.65 -23.94
CA VAL A 69 -18.27 -20.93 -23.51
C VAL A 69 -17.97 -19.74 -22.56
N ASP A 70 -16.72 -19.41 -22.22
CA ASP A 70 -16.41 -18.59 -21.04
C ASP A 70 -15.36 -17.47 -21.25
N SER A 71 -15.57 -16.54 -22.18
CA SER A 71 -14.91 -15.22 -22.06
C SER A 71 -15.59 -14.46 -20.92
N LEU A 72 -14.94 -14.29 -19.78
CA LEU A 72 -15.47 -13.51 -18.66
C LEU A 72 -15.94 -12.13 -19.17
N PRO A 73 -17.23 -11.76 -19.03
CA PRO A 73 -17.71 -10.45 -19.45
C PRO A 73 -16.86 -9.33 -18.82
N ILE A 74 -16.73 -8.17 -19.45
CA ILE A 74 -16.00 -7.01 -18.90
C ILE A 74 -16.43 -6.69 -17.45
N THR A 75 -17.71 -6.90 -17.14
CA THR A 75 -18.30 -6.85 -15.80
C THR A 75 -17.67 -7.82 -14.79
N ALA A 76 -17.29 -9.03 -15.22
CA ALA A 76 -16.60 -10.00 -14.37
C ALA A 76 -15.13 -9.61 -14.09
N ASN A 77 -14.47 -8.93 -15.02
CA ASN A 77 -13.14 -8.33 -14.77
C ASN A 77 -13.24 -7.23 -13.69
N TYR A 78 -14.26 -6.37 -13.75
CA TYR A 78 -14.50 -5.33 -12.75
C TYR A 78 -14.74 -5.90 -11.34
N ARG A 79 -15.59 -6.93 -11.21
CA ARG A 79 -15.83 -7.60 -9.92
C ARG A 79 -14.56 -8.25 -9.36
N ARG A 80 -13.77 -8.89 -10.22
CA ARG A 80 -12.49 -9.49 -9.82
C ARG A 80 -11.53 -8.44 -9.28
N PHE A 81 -11.39 -7.31 -9.99
CA PHE A 81 -10.57 -6.19 -9.53
C PHE A 81 -11.03 -5.70 -8.15
N GLY A 82 -12.33 -5.46 -7.96
CA GLY A 82 -12.88 -5.02 -6.68
C GLY A 82 -12.55 -5.97 -5.50
N ASN A 83 -12.75 -7.27 -5.68
CA ASN A 83 -12.46 -8.27 -4.63
C ASN A 83 -10.99 -8.31 -4.22
N VAL A 84 -10.06 -8.34 -5.19
CA VAL A 84 -8.62 -8.39 -4.90
C VAL A 84 -8.18 -7.08 -4.23
N CYS A 85 -8.74 -5.95 -4.67
CA CYS A 85 -8.41 -4.65 -4.10
C CYS A 85 -8.88 -4.55 -2.64
N GLY A 86 -10.09 -5.02 -2.32
CA GLY A 86 -10.59 -5.06 -0.94
C GLY A 86 -9.74 -5.93 0.00
N GLN A 87 -9.25 -7.08 -0.48
CA GLN A 87 -8.33 -7.92 0.31
C GLN A 87 -7.00 -7.21 0.58
N TYR A 88 -6.47 -6.50 -0.41
CA TYR A 88 -5.25 -5.71 -0.24
C TYR A 88 -5.43 -4.57 0.75
N CYS A 89 -6.56 -3.85 0.69
CA CYS A 89 -6.89 -2.81 1.67
C CYS A 89 -6.84 -3.34 3.10
N HIS A 90 -7.38 -4.54 3.33
CA HIS A 90 -7.38 -5.18 4.64
C HIS A 90 -5.96 -5.59 5.10
N LEU A 91 -5.09 -6.04 4.19
CA LEU A 91 -3.71 -6.38 4.52
C LEU A 91 -2.91 -5.15 4.96
N ILE A 92 -2.99 -4.05 4.20
CA ILE A 92 -2.33 -2.78 4.55
C ILE A 92 -2.83 -2.24 5.87
N HIS A 93 -4.16 -2.23 6.08
CA HIS A 93 -4.73 -1.76 7.34
C HIS A 93 -4.18 -2.54 8.55
N LYS A 94 -4.09 -3.87 8.46
CA LYS A 94 -3.54 -4.68 9.57
C LYS A 94 -2.06 -4.44 9.81
N HIS A 95 -1.28 -4.35 8.74
CA HIS A 95 0.16 -4.09 8.80
C HIS A 95 0.44 -2.75 9.51
N HIS A 96 -0.15 -1.65 9.03
CA HIS A 96 0.05 -0.34 9.65
C HIS A 96 -0.52 -0.27 11.07
N THR A 97 -1.61 -0.98 11.36
CA THR A 97 -2.14 -1.05 12.73
C THR A 97 -1.13 -1.67 13.70
N ILE A 98 -0.38 -2.69 13.26
CA ILE A 98 0.66 -3.32 14.09
C ILE A 98 1.81 -2.35 14.32
N GLU A 99 2.24 -1.62 13.30
CA GLU A 99 3.28 -0.59 13.43
C GLU A 99 2.87 0.49 14.42
N ASP A 100 1.71 1.11 14.20
CA ASP A 100 1.18 2.20 15.02
C ASP A 100 1.01 1.78 16.49
N GLN A 101 0.56 0.55 16.74
CA GLN A 101 0.22 0.10 18.09
C GLN A 101 1.39 -0.55 18.84
N ALA A 102 2.37 -1.12 18.13
CA ALA A 102 3.44 -1.91 18.75
C ALA A 102 4.85 -1.39 18.45
N LEU A 103 5.19 -1.13 17.19
CA LEU A 103 6.57 -0.81 16.80
C LEU A 103 6.92 0.66 17.02
N PHE A 104 6.07 1.56 16.52
CA PHE A 104 6.26 3.01 16.55
C PHE A 104 6.35 3.58 17.96
N PRO A 105 5.50 3.19 18.94
CA PRO A 105 5.63 3.65 20.31
C PRO A 105 6.98 3.28 20.92
N ALA A 106 7.50 2.09 20.62
CA ALA A 106 8.79 1.64 21.13
C ALA A 106 9.96 2.42 20.49
N LEU A 107 9.90 2.69 19.18
CA LEU A 107 10.90 3.45 18.44
C LEU A 107 10.96 4.93 18.86
N ALA A 108 9.79 5.56 19.06
CA ALA A 108 9.70 6.98 19.41
C ALA A 108 10.38 7.34 20.75
N THR A 109 10.59 6.36 21.64
CA THR A 109 11.26 6.57 22.93
C THR A 109 12.79 6.54 22.85
N ARG A 110 13.37 6.15 21.70
CA ARG A 110 14.81 5.88 21.59
C ARG A 110 15.66 7.10 21.35
N SER A 111 15.18 8.04 20.53
CA SER A 111 15.87 9.31 20.28
C SER A 111 14.93 10.37 19.70
N PRO A 112 15.26 11.67 19.80
CA PRO A 112 14.50 12.72 19.14
C PRO A 112 14.39 12.55 17.62
N ALA A 113 15.43 12.00 16.98
CA ALA A 113 15.43 11.75 15.54
C ALA A 113 14.44 10.65 15.15
N LEU A 114 14.44 9.52 15.87
CA LEU A 114 13.47 8.43 15.65
C LEU A 114 12.05 8.85 15.97
N LYS A 115 11.85 9.68 17.00
CA LYS A 115 10.55 10.27 17.30
C LYS A 115 10.01 11.08 16.11
N ALA A 116 10.84 11.93 15.50
CA ALA A 116 10.42 12.71 14.34
C ALA A 116 10.08 11.83 13.13
N VAL A 117 10.86 10.77 12.88
CA VAL A 117 10.57 9.76 11.84
C VAL A 117 9.22 9.10 12.10
N VAL A 118 8.97 8.61 13.31
CA VAL A 118 7.71 7.97 13.70
C VAL A 118 6.53 8.92 13.52
N GLU A 119 6.62 10.16 14.02
CA GLU A 119 5.55 11.16 13.85
C GLU A 119 5.24 11.42 12.36
N ARG A 120 6.27 11.36 11.49
CA ARG A 120 6.08 11.45 10.05
C ARG A 120 5.41 10.22 9.47
N LEU A 121 5.83 9.01 9.86
CA LEU A 121 5.23 7.75 9.38
C LEU A 121 3.77 7.62 9.80
N GLU A 122 3.44 7.93 11.05
CA GLU A 122 2.06 7.99 11.56
C GLU A 122 1.20 8.99 10.77
N ALA A 123 1.74 10.17 10.45
CA ALA A 123 1.04 11.14 9.61
C ALA A 123 0.81 10.63 8.18
N GLU A 124 1.78 9.90 7.60
CA GLU A 124 1.60 9.22 6.32
C GLU A 124 0.55 8.11 6.40
N HIS A 125 0.50 7.33 7.50
CA HIS A 125 -0.51 6.31 7.74
C HIS A 125 -1.93 6.90 7.77
N VAL A 126 -2.13 8.10 8.31
CA VAL A 126 -3.43 8.78 8.25
C VAL A 126 -3.84 9.05 6.79
N THR A 127 -2.94 9.56 5.96
CA THR A 127 -3.23 9.77 4.53
C THR A 127 -3.48 8.44 3.80
N VAL A 128 -2.70 7.39 4.09
CA VAL A 128 -2.94 6.03 3.57
C VAL A 128 -4.35 5.56 3.96
N HIS A 129 -4.75 5.74 5.21
CA HIS A 129 -6.05 5.31 5.71
C HIS A 129 -7.22 6.00 4.99
N HIS A 130 -7.16 7.33 4.82
CA HIS A 130 -8.18 8.05 4.05
C HIS A 130 -8.28 7.54 2.60
N LEU A 131 -7.15 7.20 1.97
CA LEU A 131 -7.16 6.59 0.64
C LEU A 131 -7.73 5.17 0.64
N LEU A 132 -7.46 4.37 1.68
CA LEU A 132 -8.07 3.04 1.84
C LEU A 132 -9.58 3.13 1.97
N GLU A 133 -10.11 4.05 2.80
CA GLU A 133 -11.55 4.27 2.96
C GLU A 133 -12.22 4.71 1.65
N LEU A 134 -11.58 5.66 0.94
CA LEU A 134 -12.06 6.10 -0.37
C LEU A 134 -12.03 4.96 -1.38
N MET A 135 -10.96 4.16 -1.39
CA MET A 135 -10.81 3.01 -2.28
C MET A 135 -11.86 1.95 -2.00
N ILE A 136 -12.13 1.62 -0.73
CA ILE A 136 -13.23 0.72 -0.33
C ILE A 136 -14.57 1.26 -0.86
N THR A 137 -14.83 2.56 -0.69
CA THR A 137 -16.05 3.21 -1.19
C THR A 137 -16.18 3.03 -2.71
N LYS A 138 -15.12 3.23 -3.48
CA LYS A 138 -15.14 3.09 -4.95
C LYS A 138 -15.25 1.64 -5.41
N ILE A 139 -14.61 0.72 -4.70
CA ILE A 139 -14.78 -0.72 -4.95
C ILE A 139 -16.23 -1.15 -4.70
N MET A 140 -16.86 -0.65 -3.63
CA MET A 140 -18.27 -0.93 -3.34
C MET A 140 -19.18 -0.40 -4.46
N SER A 141 -18.99 0.85 -4.90
CA SER A 141 -19.74 1.40 -6.04
C SER A 141 -19.56 0.58 -7.32
N LEU A 142 -18.34 0.10 -7.61
CA LEU A 142 -18.06 -0.76 -8.74
C LEU A 142 -18.68 -2.16 -8.62
N SER A 143 -18.75 -2.70 -7.40
CA SER A 143 -19.37 -3.99 -7.12
C SER A 143 -20.89 -3.93 -7.27
N ASP A 144 -21.51 -2.86 -6.75
CA ASP A 144 -22.95 -2.62 -6.82
C ASP A 144 -23.39 -2.33 -8.25
N GLU A 145 -22.64 -1.47 -8.96
CA GLU A 145 -22.91 -1.12 -10.35
C GLU A 145 -21.61 -1.14 -11.18
N PRO A 146 -21.37 -2.22 -11.96
CA PRO A 146 -20.11 -2.44 -12.67
C PRO A 146 -20.02 -1.64 -13.99
N THR A 147 -19.95 -0.32 -13.87
CA THR A 147 -19.82 0.62 -14.99
C THR A 147 -18.37 1.02 -15.25
N ARG A 148 -18.09 1.53 -16.46
CA ARG A 148 -16.77 2.09 -16.79
C ARG A 148 -16.41 3.30 -15.92
N ALA A 149 -17.38 4.16 -15.61
CA ALA A 149 -17.15 5.33 -14.76
C ALA A 149 -16.73 4.93 -13.33
N HIS A 150 -17.41 3.97 -12.71
CA HIS A 150 -17.01 3.48 -11.38
C HIS A 150 -15.65 2.77 -11.41
N PHE A 151 -15.31 2.12 -12.53
CA PHE A 151 -14.00 1.52 -12.71
C PHE A 151 -12.91 2.59 -12.80
N ASP A 152 -13.10 3.62 -13.62
CA ASP A 152 -12.16 4.73 -13.78
C ASP A 152 -11.96 5.49 -12.44
N ASP A 153 -13.04 5.71 -11.67
CA ASP A 153 -12.99 6.27 -10.31
C ASP A 153 -12.10 5.42 -9.38
N ALA A 154 -12.27 4.10 -9.38
CA ALA A 154 -11.49 3.20 -8.54
C ALA A 154 -10.02 3.15 -8.97
N VAL A 155 -9.74 3.24 -10.28
CA VAL A 155 -8.39 3.31 -10.83
C VAL A 155 -7.69 4.61 -10.46
N GLU A 156 -8.37 5.77 -10.52
CA GLU A 156 -7.79 7.06 -10.11
C GLU A 156 -7.32 7.00 -8.65
N VAL A 157 -8.16 6.48 -7.75
CA VAL A 157 -7.83 6.32 -6.34
C VAL A 157 -6.70 5.31 -6.13
N PHE A 158 -6.75 4.16 -6.82
CA PHE A 158 -5.71 3.14 -6.74
C PHE A 158 -4.33 3.70 -7.14
N ARG A 159 -4.24 4.47 -8.23
CA ARG A 159 -2.96 5.03 -8.70
C ARG A 159 -2.38 6.07 -7.73
N ALA A 160 -3.24 6.87 -7.11
CA ALA A 160 -2.81 7.79 -6.06
C ALA A 160 -2.27 7.04 -4.84
N PHE A 161 -2.98 6.00 -4.42
CA PHE A 161 -2.58 5.14 -3.32
C PHE A 161 -1.30 4.34 -3.60
N GLU A 162 -1.16 3.75 -4.79
CA GLU A 162 0.04 3.02 -5.22
C GLU A 162 1.29 3.91 -5.16
N LYS A 163 1.20 5.12 -5.71
CA LYS A 163 2.31 6.09 -5.68
C LYS A 163 2.71 6.44 -4.25
N LEU A 164 1.73 6.74 -3.39
CA LEU A 164 1.99 7.13 -2.01
C LEU A 164 2.59 5.97 -1.22
N LEU A 165 1.99 4.78 -1.31
CA LEU A 165 2.38 3.62 -0.53
C LEU A 165 3.80 3.14 -0.88
N LEU A 166 4.16 3.16 -2.18
CA LEU A 166 5.53 2.82 -2.60
C LEU A 166 6.57 3.82 -2.07
N SER A 167 6.25 5.11 -2.06
CA SER A 167 7.14 6.13 -1.47
C SER A 167 7.26 5.95 0.04
N HIS A 168 6.15 5.64 0.70
CA HIS A 168 6.06 5.39 2.13
C HIS A 168 6.93 4.20 2.57
N PHE A 169 6.74 3.01 1.97
CA PHE A 169 7.54 1.83 2.32
C PHE A 169 9.04 2.06 2.15
N LYS A 170 9.43 2.79 1.10
CA LYS A 170 10.85 3.12 0.90
C LYS A 170 11.38 3.96 2.06
N TYR A 171 10.66 5.02 2.45
CA TYR A 171 11.12 5.90 3.51
C TYR A 171 11.15 5.19 4.87
N GLU A 172 10.14 4.39 5.17
CA GLU A 172 10.13 3.57 6.38
C GLU A 172 11.31 2.61 6.42
N GLU A 173 11.53 1.85 5.34
CA GLU A 173 12.65 0.93 5.23
C GLU A 173 14.00 1.62 5.41
N ASP A 174 14.19 2.77 4.77
CA ASP A 174 15.42 3.54 4.92
C ASP A 174 15.60 4.03 6.37
N SER A 175 14.51 4.33 7.08
CA SER A 175 14.55 5.06 8.35
C SER A 175 14.56 4.20 9.61
N ILE A 176 13.95 3.00 9.59
CA ILE A 176 13.71 2.25 10.84
C ILE A 176 14.30 0.84 10.88
N ILE A 177 14.67 0.22 9.74
CA ILE A 177 15.09 -1.19 9.70
C ILE A 177 16.25 -1.51 10.64
N ASP A 178 17.22 -0.60 10.73
CA ASP A 178 18.42 -0.78 11.54
C ASP A 178 18.09 -0.56 13.02
N ALA A 179 17.10 0.29 13.32
CA ALA A 179 16.65 0.57 14.67
C ALA A 179 15.89 -0.60 15.29
N LEU A 180 15.12 -1.36 14.50
CA LEU A 180 14.26 -2.43 15.00
C LEU A 180 15.04 -3.48 15.79
N GLY A 181 16.06 -4.11 15.19
CA GLY A 181 16.86 -5.11 15.89
C GLY A 181 17.97 -4.53 16.76
N TYR A 182 18.48 -3.32 16.44
CA TYR A 182 19.46 -2.65 17.31
C TYR A 182 18.90 -2.38 18.72
N TYR A 183 17.62 -1.99 18.81
CA TYR A 183 16.94 -1.73 20.08
C TYR A 183 16.12 -2.93 20.61
N GLY A 184 16.14 -4.09 19.93
CA GLY A 184 15.40 -5.29 20.34
C GLY A 184 13.88 -5.08 20.40
N ILE A 185 13.32 -4.35 19.43
CA ILE A 185 11.88 -4.07 19.31
C ILE A 185 11.15 -5.24 18.61
N LEU A 186 11.89 -6.05 17.86
CA LEU A 186 11.49 -7.29 17.20
C LEU A 186 12.55 -8.38 17.43
#